data_AF-A0A090U123-F1
#
_entry.id   AF-A0A090U123-F1
#
_cell.length_a   1.000
_cell.length_b   1.000
_cell.length_c   1.000
_cell.angle_alpha   90.00
_cell.angle_beta   90.00
_cell.angle_gamma   90.00
#
_symmetry.space_group_name_H-M   'P 1'
#
loop_
_entity.id
_entity.type
_entity.pdbx_description
1 polymer ?
#
loop_
_entity_poly.entity_id
_entity_poly.type
_entity_poly.pdbx_seq_one_letter_code
_entity_poly.pdbx_strand_id
1 'polypeptide(L)' 'MEVYLNVIEFGPGVYGVEAASQRFFGVSSNRLTQMQAAQLAVVLPNPYRIQPTPMSDYVKKRTRWVMRQMNNLGPITF' A
#
# COMPACT_ATOMS: atom_id res chain seq x y z
N MET A 1 -14.98 2.33 -14.13
CA MET A 1 -14.45 3.39 -13.23
C MET A 1 -12.98 3.10 -12.92
N GLU A 2 -12.10 3.10 -13.93
CA GLU A 2 -10.69 2.65 -13.82
C GLU A 2 -9.65 3.80 -13.73
N VAL A 3 -10.10 5.05 -13.61
CA VAL A 3 -9.24 6.22 -13.89
C VAL A 3 -8.63 6.86 -12.62
N TYR A 4 -9.07 6.51 -11.40
CA TYR A 4 -8.66 7.25 -10.18
C TYR A 4 -7.55 6.60 -9.33
N LEU A 5 -7.07 5.40 -9.67
CA LEU A 5 -5.99 4.71 -8.93
C LEU A 5 -4.67 4.58 -9.72
N ASN A 6 -4.64 5.05 -10.98
CA ASN A 6 -3.48 4.95 -11.87
C ASN A 6 -2.51 6.15 -11.78
N VAL A 7 -2.78 7.15 -10.93
CA VAL A 7 -1.98 8.39 -10.84
C VAL A 7 -1.15 8.46 -9.55
N ILE A 8 -1.40 7.57 -8.59
CA ILE A 8 -0.70 7.60 -7.30
C ILE A 8 0.68 6.97 -7.45
N GLU A 9 1.71 7.75 -7.11
CA GLU A 9 3.09 7.30 -7.09
C GLU A 9 3.42 6.64 -5.73
N PHE A 10 3.87 5.38 -5.76
CA PHE A 10 4.29 4.59 -4.59
C PHE A 10 5.81 4.55 -4.41
N GLY A 11 6.53 5.34 -5.20
CA GLY A 11 7.99 5.44 -5.21
C GLY A 11 8.45 6.00 -6.56
N PRO A 12 9.70 6.45 -6.68
CA PRO A 12 10.18 7.10 -7.91
C PRO A 12 9.90 6.23 -9.15
N GLY A 13 8.99 6.68 -10.02
CA GLY A 13 8.63 5.98 -11.26
C GLY A 13 7.64 4.83 -11.09
N VAL A 14 7.03 4.64 -9.92
CA VAL A 14 6.15 3.51 -9.59
C VAL A 14 4.72 4.00 -9.45
N TYR A 15 3.97 3.97 -10.55
CA TYR A 15 2.61 4.51 -10.62
C TYR A 15 1.56 3.41 -10.59
N GLY A 16 0.57 3.58 -9.71
CA GLY A 16 -0.54 2.66 -9.56
C GLY A 16 -0.22 1.43 -8.71
N VAL A 17 -1.29 0.84 -8.18
CA VAL A 17 -1.21 -0.27 -7.21
C VAL A 17 -0.65 -1.54 -7.85
N GLU A 18 -0.92 -1.82 -9.13
CA GLU A 18 -0.40 -3.00 -9.83
C GLU A 18 1.13 -2.95 -9.93
N ALA A 19 1.69 -1.85 -10.45
CA ALA A 19 3.13 -1.68 -10.56
C ALA A 19 3.82 -1.74 -9.18
N ALA A 20 3.22 -1.12 -8.16
CA ALA A 20 3.72 -1.19 -6.79
C ALA A 20 3.69 -2.61 -6.22
N SER A 21 2.61 -3.37 -6.46
CA SER A 21 2.47 -4.76 -6.00
C SER A 21 3.54 -5.67 -6.59
N GLN A 22 3.76 -5.54 -7.90
CA GLN A 22 4.79 -6.30 -8.60
C GLN A 22 6.18 -5.90 -8.13
N ARG A 23 6.47 -4.60 -8.01
CA ARG A 23 7.79 -4.10 -7.66
C ARG A 23 8.21 -4.42 -6.23
N PHE A 24 7.30 -4.28 -5.26
CA PHE A 24 7.63 -4.44 -3.85
C PHE A 24 7.39 -5.86 -3.33
N PHE A 25 6.48 -6.62 -3.94
CA PHE A 25 6.06 -7.92 -3.41
C PHE A 25 6.08 -9.06 -4.44
N GLY A 26 6.30 -8.79 -5.72
CA GLY A 26 6.32 -9.81 -6.77
C GLY A 26 4.96 -10.46 -7.02
N VAL A 27 3.86 -9.79 -6.65
CA VAL A 27 2.48 -10.29 -6.85
C VAL A 27 1.64 -9.28 -7.61
N SER A 28 0.57 -9.77 -8.23
CA SER A 28 -0.46 -8.92 -8.84
C SER A 28 -1.28 -8.22 -7.75
N SER A 29 -1.84 -7.04 -8.03
CA SER A 29 -2.58 -6.23 -7.05
C SER A 29 -3.77 -6.98 -6.43
N ASN A 30 -4.45 -7.84 -7.21
CA ASN A 30 -5.53 -8.70 -6.73
C ASN A 30 -5.08 -9.83 -5.77
N ARG A 31 -3.77 -10.07 -5.64
CA ARG A 31 -3.17 -11.05 -4.73
C ARG A 31 -2.50 -10.40 -3.51
N LEU A 32 -2.63 -9.08 -3.35
CA LEU A 32 -2.14 -8.42 -2.14
C LEU A 32 -2.86 -8.96 -0.91
N THR A 33 -2.08 -9.33 0.10
CA THR A 33 -2.61 -9.52 1.45
C THR A 33 -3.01 -8.18 2.04
N GLN A 34 -3.89 -8.20 3.05
CA GLN A 34 -4.29 -7.00 3.79
C GLN A 34 -3.08 -6.24 4.36
N MET A 35 -2.05 -6.96 4.81
CA MET A 35 -0.79 -6.40 5.31
C MET A 35 -0.03 -5.65 4.22
N GLN A 36 0.10 -6.24 3.02
CA GLN A 36 0.81 -5.61 1.90
C GLN A 36 0.06 -4.37 1.39
N ALA A 37 -1.27 -4.43 1.32
CA ALA A 37 -2.10 -3.27 1.02
C ALA A 37 -1.90 -2.16 2.06
N ALA A 38 -1.88 -2.50 3.35
CA ALA A 38 -1.59 -1.53 4.42
C ALA A 38 -0.17 -0.94 4.32
N GLN A 39 0.84 -1.72 3.94
CA GLN A 39 2.19 -1.24 3.70
C GLN A 39 2.23 -0.22 2.55
N LEU A 40 1.55 -0.50 1.44
CA LEU A 40 1.45 0.45 0.31
C LEU A 40 0.73 1.74 0.72
N ALA A 41 -0.34 1.65 1.50
CA ALA A 41 -1.05 2.83 2.00
C ALA A 41 -0.17 3.74 2.87
N VAL A 42 0.77 3.16 3.63
CA VAL A 42 1.70 3.92 4.48
C VAL A 42 2.75 4.70 3.69
N VAL A 43 2.98 4.36 2.43
CA VAL A 43 3.96 5.03 1.54
C VAL A 43 3.44 6.38 1.03
N LEU A 44 2.12 6.50 0.85
CA LEU A 44 1.47 7.64 0.21
C LEU A 44 1.81 9.03 0.78
N PRO A 45 2.05 9.21 2.10
CA PRO A 45 2.42 10.52 2.63
C PRO A 45 3.75 11.06 2.07
N ASN A 46 4.69 10.18 1.70
CA ASN A 46 5.96 10.58 1.11
C ASN A 46 6.63 9.39 0.36
N PRO A 47 6.22 9.12 -0.89
CA PRO A 47 6.71 7.97 -1.66
C PRO A 47 8.21 8.02 -2.00
N TYR A 48 8.82 9.21 -1.94
CA TYR A 48 10.25 9.38 -2.16
C TYR A 48 11.11 8.99 -0.95
N ARG A 49 10.53 8.98 0.26
CA ARG A 49 11.26 8.70 1.52
C ARG A 49 10.79 7.46 2.25
N ILE A 50 9.56 7.01 1.99
CA ILE A 50 8.95 5.88 2.67
C ILE A 50 8.92 4.70 1.70
N GLN A 51 9.45 3.56 2.13
CA GLN A 51 9.37 2.32 1.38
C GLN A 51 8.47 1.33 2.11
N PRO A 52 7.62 0.57 1.40
CA PRO A 52 6.71 -0.39 2.01
C PRO A 52 7.46 -1.62 2.54
N THR A 53 8.60 -1.94 1.92
CA THR A 53 9.49 -3.05 2.30
C THR A 53 10.95 -2.74 1.88
N PRO A 54 11.96 -3.11 2.68
CA PRO A 54 11.85 -3.57 4.07
C PRO A 54 11.28 -2.49 4.99
N MET A 55 10.50 -2.89 6.00
CA MET A 55 9.81 -1.91 6.86
C MET A 55 10.76 -1.25 7.86
N SER A 56 10.87 0.08 7.80
CA SER A 56 11.41 0.87 8.90
C SER A 56 10.49 0.82 10.13
N ASP A 57 10.96 1.25 11.30
CA ASP A 57 10.13 1.27 12.52
C ASP A 57 8.92 2.20 12.39
N TYR A 58 9.06 3.29 11.64
CA TYR A 58 7.94 4.14 11.27
C TYR A 58 6.88 3.36 10.49
N VAL A 59 7.30 2.63 9.46
CA VAL A 59 6.39 1.84 8.61
C VAL A 59 5.73 0.74 9.44
N LYS A 60 6.48 -0.01 10.26
CA LYS A 60 5.91 -1.03 11.16
C LYS A 60 4.84 -0.47 12.09
N LYS A 61 5.05 0.72 12.68
CA LYS A 61 4.08 1.37 13.58
C LYS A 61 2.84 1.82 12.82
N ARG A 62 3.01 2.48 11.66
CA ARG A 62 1.89 2.99 10.87
C ARG A 62 1.09 1.88 10.20
N THR A 63 1.72 0.83 9.70
CA THR A 63 1.02 -0.34 9.14
C THR A 63 0.13 -1.00 10.19
N ARG A 64 0.61 -1.19 11.42
CA ARG A 64 -0.22 -1.70 12.52
C ARG A 64 -1.41 -0.79 12.82
N TRP A 65 -1.22 0.53 12.77
CA TRP A 65 -2.32 1.48 12.94
C TRP A 65 -3.34 1.37 11.79
N VAL A 66 -2.89 1.31 10.53
CA VAL A 66 -3.76 1.13 9.35
C VAL A 66 -4.55 -0.18 9.45
N MET A 67 -3.89 -1.29 9.78
CA MET A 67 -4.55 -2.59 9.94
C MET A 67 -5.65 -2.56 11.00
N ARG A 68 -5.44 -1.86 12.12
CA ARG A 68 -6.50 -1.65 13.13
C ARG A 68 -7.67 -0.86 12.57
N GLN A 69 -7.42 0.18 11.77
CA GLN A 69 -8.49 0.93 11.13
C GLN A 69 -9.27 0.07 10.12
N MET A 70 -8.58 -0.74 9.32
CA MET A 70 -9.23 -1.67 8.38
C MET A 70 -10.15 -2.65 9.11
N ASN A 71 -9.74 -3.17 10.26
CA ASN A 71 -10.57 -4.06 11.07
C ASN A 71 -11.77 -3.34 11.70
N ASN A 72 -11.60 -2.07 12.11
CA ASN A 72 -12.68 -1.27 12.69
C ASN A 72 -13.74 -0.86 11.67
N LEU A 73 -13.39 -0.77 10.38
CA LEU A 73 -14.31 -0.43 9.30
C LEU A 73 -15.19 -1.61 8.85
N GLY A 74 -14.94 -2.82 9.37
CA GLY A 74 -15.60 -4.04 8.91
C GLY A 74 -15.19 -4.44 7.48
N PRO A 75 -15.71 -5.56 6.95
CA PRO A 75 -15.50 -5.91 5.54
C PRO A 75 -16.09 -4.81 4.67
N ILE A 76 -15.28 -4.19 3.82
CA ILE A 76 -15.79 -3.31 2.76
C ILE A 76 -16.44 -4.22 1.71
N THR A 77 -17.69 -4.58 1.94
CA THR A 77 -18.56 -5.18 0.92
C THR A 77 -18.81 -4.14 -0.16
N PHE A 78 -18.40 -4.45 -1.39
CA PHE A 78 -18.74 -3.71 -2.60
C PHE A 78 -20.07 -4.21 -3.16
#